data_AF-A0A9E4QIT2-F1
#
_entry.id   AF-A0A9E4QIT2-F1
#
_cell.length_a   1.000
_cell.length_b   1.000
_cell.length_c   1.000
_cell.angle_alpha   90.00
_cell.angle_beta   90.00
_cell.angle_gamma   90.00
#
_symmetry.space_group_name_H-M   'P 1'
#
loop_
_entity.id
_entity.type
_entity.pdbx_description
1 polymer ?
#
loop_
_entity_poly.entity_id
_entity_poly.type
_entity_poly.pdbx_seq_one_letter_code
_entity_poly.pdbx_strand_id
1 'polypeptide(L)'
;SINPLITLLLAQVFLPGLERVTKQVVAGTFLTVAGVGLVILGTVGVIAGLVVAIGNLTGQRWLHDRRSLLGYALAMGAGASYGGSNVLTKVLISAYGSPLMISAFGLMFGVLLLLPLAGGGAVQDLKASRRSRGFLGHVVLAGLASAFAIIAFGYSLQRSDVVIVSPIVSINPLITLLLAQVFLPGLERVTKQVVAGTLLTVAGVVVVIVGSTM
;
A
#
# COMPACT_ATOMS: atom_id res chain seq x y z
N SER A 1 6.72 4.35 -22.02
CA SER A 1 5.35 4.77 -22.36
C SER A 1 5.40 6.22 -22.80
N ILE A 2 5.02 6.54 -24.04
CA ILE A 2 5.01 7.91 -24.56
C ILE A 2 3.79 8.64 -23.96
N ASN A 3 3.97 9.89 -23.55
CA ASN A 3 2.92 10.72 -22.95
C ASN A 3 1.75 10.91 -23.95
N PRO A 4 0.49 10.61 -23.58
CA PRO A 4 -0.66 10.70 -24.49
C PRO A 4 -0.82 12.09 -25.13
N LEU A 5 -0.38 13.17 -24.45
CA LEU A 5 -0.35 14.52 -25.01
C LEU A 5 0.59 14.65 -26.22
N ILE A 6 1.75 13.97 -26.19
CA ILE A 6 2.73 13.98 -27.28
C ILE A 6 2.19 13.18 -28.47
N THR A 7 1.49 12.07 -28.21
CA THR A 7 0.85 11.26 -29.25
C THR A 7 -0.26 12.04 -29.98
N LEU A 8 -1.04 12.85 -29.25
CA LEU A 8 -2.07 13.73 -29.81
C LEU A 8 -1.49 14.81 -30.72
N LEU A 9 -0.42 15.46 -30.27
CA LEU A 9 0.28 16.51 -31.02
C LEU A 9 0.93 15.96 -32.29
N LEU A 10 1.54 14.77 -32.21
CA LEU A 10 2.11 14.09 -33.38
C LEU A 10 1.02 13.62 -34.35
N ALA A 11 -0.12 13.11 -33.87
CA ALA A 11 -1.22 12.67 -34.73
C ALA A 11 -1.86 13.83 -35.51
N GLN A 12 -1.98 15.02 -34.90
CA GLN A 12 -2.50 16.22 -35.57
C GLN A 12 -1.53 16.79 -36.60
N VAL A 13 -0.21 16.68 -36.37
CA VAL A 13 0.82 17.21 -37.26
C VAL A 13 1.13 16.29 -38.43
N PHE A 14 1.10 14.95 -38.25
CA PHE A 14 1.60 14.00 -39.25
C PHE A 14 0.53 13.28 -40.09
N LEU A 15 -0.76 13.26 -39.70
CA LEU A 15 -1.78 12.43 -40.36
C LEU A 15 -3.09 13.18 -40.64
N PRO A 16 -3.15 14.04 -41.68
CA PRO A 16 -4.31 14.86 -42.00
C PRO A 16 -5.52 14.10 -42.62
N GLY A 17 -5.60 12.77 -42.48
CA GLY A 17 -6.60 11.93 -43.17
C GLY A 17 -7.30 10.85 -42.33
N LEU A 18 -7.18 10.86 -41.00
CA LEU A 18 -7.65 9.77 -40.13
C LEU A 18 -8.61 10.25 -39.04
N GLU A 19 -9.78 10.76 -39.44
CA GLU A 19 -10.83 11.24 -38.51
C GLU A 19 -11.24 10.16 -37.47
N ARG A 20 -11.20 8.87 -37.84
CA ARG A 20 -11.46 7.74 -36.92
C ARG A 20 -10.34 7.51 -35.90
N VAL A 21 -9.08 7.66 -36.28
CA VAL A 21 -7.95 7.49 -35.33
C VAL A 21 -7.87 8.68 -34.40
N THR A 22 -8.10 9.89 -34.89
CA THR A 22 -8.20 11.09 -34.04
C THR A 22 -9.33 10.94 -33.01
N LYS A 23 -10.51 10.45 -33.40
CA LYS A 23 -11.62 10.16 -32.46
C LYS A 23 -11.26 9.09 -31.43
N GLN A 24 -10.59 8.02 -31.82
CA GLN A 24 -10.14 6.98 -30.87
C GLN A 24 -9.05 7.46 -29.91
N VAL A 25 -8.08 8.25 -30.39
CA VAL A 25 -7.02 8.82 -29.55
C VAL A 25 -7.56 9.87 -28.59
N VAL A 26 -8.48 10.73 -29.05
CA VAL A 26 -9.16 11.71 -28.19
C VAL A 26 -10.03 11.01 -27.15
N ALA A 27 -10.81 9.99 -27.54
CA ALA A 27 -11.60 9.20 -26.60
C ALA A 27 -10.70 8.48 -25.57
N GLY A 28 -9.58 7.89 -26.00
CA GLY A 28 -8.60 7.26 -25.10
C GLY A 28 -7.97 8.26 -24.13
N THR A 29 -7.60 9.45 -24.60
CA THR A 29 -7.04 10.51 -23.75
C THR A 29 -8.06 11.00 -22.73
N PHE A 30 -9.32 11.17 -23.14
CA PHE A 30 -10.40 11.57 -22.25
C PHE A 30 -10.68 10.51 -21.17
N LEU A 31 -10.67 9.23 -21.54
CA LEU A 31 -10.78 8.11 -20.60
C LEU A 31 -9.61 8.08 -19.59
N THR A 32 -8.38 8.31 -20.05
CA THR A 32 -7.21 8.38 -19.16
C THR A 32 -7.32 9.54 -18.16
N VAL A 33 -7.71 10.73 -18.63
CA VAL A 33 -7.87 11.92 -17.77
C VAL A 33 -9.01 11.71 -16.77
N ALA A 34 -10.12 11.09 -17.20
CA ALA A 34 -11.22 10.72 -16.32
C ALA A 34 -10.80 9.70 -15.26
N GLY A 35 -10.03 8.67 -15.64
CA GLY A 35 -9.47 7.69 -14.71
C GLY A 35 -8.57 8.32 -13.65
N VAL A 36 -7.67 9.23 -14.06
CA VAL A 36 -6.81 9.99 -13.13
C VAL A 36 -7.63 10.83 -12.15
N GLY A 37 -8.68 11.51 -12.63
CA GLY A 37 -9.58 12.26 -11.76
C GLY A 37 -10.27 11.39 -10.71
N LEU A 38 -10.69 10.19 -11.10
CA LEU A 38 -11.30 9.22 -10.20
C LEU A 38 -10.32 8.71 -9.14
N VAL A 39 -9.07 8.45 -9.53
CA VAL A 39 -7.99 8.05 -8.59
C VAL A 39 -7.72 9.14 -7.55
N ILE A 40 -7.68 10.40 -7.96
CA ILE A 40 -7.49 11.53 -7.04
C ILE A 40 -8.65 11.61 -6.04
N LEU A 41 -9.89 11.53 -6.54
CA LEU A 41 -11.10 11.58 -5.71
C LEU A 41 -11.15 10.42 -4.71
N GLY A 42 -10.84 9.21 -5.16
CA GLY A 42 -10.76 8.03 -4.30
C GLY A 42 -9.68 8.16 -3.23
N THR A 43 -8.51 8.71 -3.57
CA THR A 43 -7.41 8.95 -2.61
C THR A 43 -7.80 9.96 -1.54
N VAL A 44 -8.50 11.04 -1.91
CA VAL A 44 -9.04 12.01 -0.95
C VAL A 44 -10.06 11.34 -0.02
N GLY A 45 -10.93 10.49 -0.57
CA GLY A 45 -11.88 9.69 0.22
C GLY A 45 -11.20 8.77 1.24
N VAL A 46 -10.12 8.10 0.83
CA VAL A 46 -9.28 7.27 1.73
C VAL A 46 -8.71 8.09 2.88
N ILE A 47 -8.13 9.26 2.58
CA ILE A 47 -7.55 10.14 3.61
C ILE A 47 -8.64 10.64 4.56
N ALA A 48 -9.79 11.06 4.04
CA ALA A 48 -10.91 11.53 4.84
C ALA A 48 -11.47 10.42 5.76
N GLY A 49 -11.65 9.20 5.23
CA GLY A 49 -12.06 8.04 6.01
C GLY A 49 -11.10 7.71 7.14
N LEU A 50 -9.80 7.78 6.87
CA LEU A 50 -8.77 7.56 7.87
C LEU A 50 -8.78 8.63 8.97
N VAL A 51 -8.93 9.92 8.60
CA VAL A 51 -9.06 11.03 9.56
C VAL A 51 -10.27 10.84 10.47
N VAL A 52 -11.42 10.42 9.91
CA VAL A 52 -12.64 10.15 10.68
C VAL A 52 -12.44 8.96 11.64
N ALA A 53 -11.81 7.88 11.17
CA ALA A 53 -11.54 6.70 11.98
C ALA A 53 -10.59 6.99 13.15
N ILE A 54 -9.56 7.82 12.92
CA ILE A 54 -8.54 8.17 13.91
C ILE A 54 -9.01 9.29 14.86
N GLY A 55 -9.88 10.21 14.41
CA GLY A 55 -10.18 11.47 15.09
C GLY A 55 -10.64 11.36 16.55
N ASN A 56 -11.27 10.24 16.95
CA ASN A 56 -11.66 10.02 18.35
C ASN A 56 -10.67 9.15 19.15
N LEU A 57 -9.74 8.45 18.50
CA LEU A 57 -8.68 7.67 19.16
C LEU A 57 -7.59 8.60 19.72
N THR A 58 -7.39 9.76 19.11
CA THR A 58 -6.43 10.79 19.53
C THR A 58 -6.87 11.62 20.74
N GLY A 59 -8.01 11.29 21.37
CA GLY A 59 -8.51 11.90 22.61
C GLY A 59 -7.61 11.73 23.84
N GLN A 60 -6.45 11.08 23.72
CA GLN A 60 -5.43 11.06 24.77
C GLN A 60 -4.13 11.76 24.35
N ARG A 61 -3.95 13.02 24.75
CA ARG A 61 -2.65 13.65 25.10
C ARG A 61 -1.47 13.69 24.09
N TRP A 62 -1.61 13.28 22.83
CA TRP A 62 -0.50 13.30 21.85
C TRP A 62 -0.13 14.70 21.28
N LEU A 63 -0.93 15.73 21.53
CA LEU A 63 -0.96 16.95 20.71
C LEU A 63 0.01 18.09 21.09
N HIS A 64 0.99 17.90 21.99
CA HIS A 64 1.85 19.04 22.37
C HIS A 64 3.34 18.79 22.66
N ASP A 65 3.91 17.62 22.34
CA ASP A 65 5.35 17.38 22.53
C ASP A 65 6.13 17.30 21.21
N ARG A 66 7.37 17.79 21.18
CA ARG A 66 8.27 17.74 20.00
C ARG A 66 8.54 16.30 19.55
N ARG A 67 8.44 15.33 20.46
CA ARG A 67 8.57 13.90 20.18
C ARG A 67 7.40 13.37 19.33
N SER A 68 6.19 13.89 19.51
CA SER A 68 5.02 13.54 18.69
C SER A 68 5.17 14.02 17.25
N LEU A 69 5.74 15.22 17.04
CA LEU A 69 6.01 15.77 15.70
C LEU A 69 7.03 14.91 14.94
N LEU A 70 8.08 14.44 15.62
CA LEU A 70 9.02 13.48 15.05
C LEU A 70 8.32 12.16 14.68
N GLY A 71 7.38 11.69 15.52
CA GLY A 71 6.56 10.51 15.22
C GLY A 71 5.74 10.67 13.94
N TYR A 72 5.06 11.81 13.75
CA TYR A 72 4.31 12.08 12.52
C TYR A 72 5.22 12.20 11.29
N ALA A 73 6.36 12.88 11.42
CA ALA A 73 7.33 13.00 10.32
C ALA A 73 7.91 11.63 9.93
N LEU A 74 8.23 10.77 10.90
CA LEU A 74 8.69 9.41 10.66
C LEU A 74 7.59 8.55 10.01
N ALA A 75 6.32 8.68 10.44
CA ALA A 75 5.20 7.96 9.85
C ALA A 75 4.96 8.36 8.38
N MET A 76 5.04 9.66 8.07
CA MET A 76 5.00 10.15 6.69
C MET A 76 6.17 9.63 5.86
N GLY A 77 7.40 9.66 6.42
CA GLY A 77 8.60 9.14 5.77
C GLY A 77 8.51 7.64 5.49
N ALA A 78 7.91 6.87 6.41
CA ALA A 78 7.63 5.46 6.22
C ALA A 78 6.62 5.22 5.10
N GLY A 79 5.53 6.00 5.06
CA GLY A 79 4.53 5.92 3.99
C GLY A 79 5.11 6.22 2.60
N ALA A 80 5.91 7.28 2.50
CA ALA A 80 6.60 7.64 1.26
C ALA A 80 7.59 6.54 0.81
N SER A 81 8.37 6.01 1.76
CA SER A 81 9.29 4.89 1.50
C SER A 81 8.54 3.67 1.00
N TYR A 82 7.45 3.27 1.67
CA TYR A 82 6.66 2.09 1.30
C TYR A 82 6.04 2.20 -0.10
N GLY A 83 5.50 3.38 -0.45
CA GLY A 83 4.99 3.65 -1.79
C GLY A 83 6.08 3.55 -2.86
N GLY A 84 7.26 4.13 -2.60
CA GLY A 84 8.40 4.08 -3.52
C GLY A 84 8.99 2.67 -3.68
N SER A 85 9.03 1.88 -2.60
CA SER A 85 9.53 0.50 -2.63
C SER A 85 8.77 -0.37 -3.62
N ASN A 86 7.44 -0.26 -3.72
CA ASN A 86 6.66 -1.07 -4.67
C ASN A 86 7.04 -0.81 -6.14
N VAL A 87 7.28 0.46 -6.49
CA VAL A 87 7.72 0.84 -7.84
C VAL A 87 9.13 0.30 -8.10
N LEU A 88 10.04 0.47 -7.13
CA LEU A 88 11.42 -0.01 -7.24
C LEU A 88 11.47 -1.54 -7.36
N THR A 89 10.69 -2.26 -6.55
CA THR A 89 10.56 -3.72 -6.61
C THR A 89 10.09 -4.17 -7.99
N LYS A 90 9.10 -3.48 -8.60
CA LYS A 90 8.68 -3.79 -9.97
C LYS A 90 9.83 -3.62 -10.97
N VAL A 91 10.56 -2.52 -10.89
CA VAL A 91 11.73 -2.25 -11.77
C VAL A 91 12.80 -3.32 -11.59
N LEU A 92 13.12 -3.70 -10.36
CA LEU A 92 14.10 -4.74 -10.06
C LEU A 92 13.63 -6.11 -10.58
N ILE A 93 12.36 -6.47 -10.42
CA ILE A 93 11.81 -7.73 -10.92
C ILE A 93 11.92 -7.78 -12.44
N SER A 94 11.62 -6.68 -13.12
CA SER A 94 11.77 -6.57 -14.58
C SER A 94 13.23 -6.63 -15.05
N ALA A 95 14.18 -6.09 -14.26
CA ALA A 95 15.60 -6.08 -14.61
C ALA A 95 16.31 -7.41 -14.34
N TYR A 96 15.99 -8.08 -13.22
CA TYR A 96 16.71 -9.28 -12.76
C TYR A 96 15.91 -10.58 -12.90
N GLY A 97 14.61 -10.52 -13.21
CA GLY A 97 13.78 -11.68 -13.56
C GLY A 97 13.48 -12.68 -12.43
N SER A 98 13.99 -12.47 -11.21
CA SER A 98 13.77 -13.36 -10.06
C SER A 98 13.19 -12.61 -8.85
N PRO A 99 11.87 -12.72 -8.61
CA PRO A 99 11.23 -12.12 -7.43
C PRO A 99 11.75 -12.65 -6.11
N LEU A 100 12.18 -13.91 -6.09
CA LEU A 100 12.72 -14.56 -4.90
C LEU A 100 14.05 -13.92 -4.46
N MET A 101 14.93 -13.60 -5.41
CA MET A 101 16.18 -12.90 -5.14
C MET A 101 15.92 -11.51 -4.55
N ILE A 102 15.02 -10.74 -5.17
CA ILE A 102 14.72 -9.36 -4.73
C ILE A 102 14.07 -9.36 -3.35
N SER A 103 13.14 -10.29 -3.10
CA SER A 103 12.51 -10.45 -1.79
C SER A 103 13.51 -10.86 -0.71
N ALA A 104 14.42 -11.79 -1.02
CA ALA A 104 15.46 -12.24 -0.10
C ALA A 104 16.43 -11.11 0.27
N PHE A 105 16.95 -10.36 -0.71
CA PHE A 105 17.81 -9.20 -0.45
C PHE A 105 17.05 -8.09 0.29
N GLY A 106 15.81 -7.80 -0.10
CA GLY A 106 14.97 -6.80 0.58
C GLY A 106 14.76 -7.14 2.06
N LEU A 107 14.45 -8.40 2.37
CA LEU A 107 14.33 -8.88 3.74
C LEU A 107 15.67 -8.84 4.49
N MET A 108 16.76 -9.28 3.86
CA MET A 108 18.09 -9.26 4.46
C MET A 108 18.53 -7.85 4.85
N PHE A 109 18.44 -6.89 3.93
CA PHE A 109 18.75 -5.49 4.20
C PHE A 109 17.76 -4.86 5.18
N GLY A 110 16.48 -5.23 5.12
CA GLY A 110 15.48 -4.80 6.09
C GLY A 110 15.85 -5.20 7.51
N VAL A 111 16.24 -6.46 7.72
CA VAL A 111 16.73 -6.92 9.03
C VAL A 111 18.00 -6.19 9.41
N LEU A 112 18.97 -6.06 8.51
CA LEU A 112 20.26 -5.40 8.79
C LEU A 112 20.09 -3.94 9.25
N LEU A 113 19.18 -3.20 8.61
CA LEU A 113 18.89 -1.80 8.93
C LEU A 113 18.05 -1.66 10.21
N LEU A 114 17.14 -2.59 10.48
CA LEU A 114 16.30 -2.58 11.68
C LEU A 114 17.04 -3.09 12.92
N LEU A 115 18.05 -3.95 12.76
CA LEU A 115 18.80 -4.55 13.86
C LEU A 115 19.41 -3.52 14.84
N PRO A 116 20.10 -2.45 14.40
CA PRO A 116 20.64 -1.46 15.33
C PRO A 116 19.57 -0.61 16.02
N LEU A 117 18.39 -0.44 15.39
CA LEU A 117 17.33 0.41 15.90
C LEU A 117 16.39 -0.32 16.87
N ALA A 118 16.04 -1.57 16.55
CA ALA A 118 15.02 -2.34 17.26
C ALA A 118 15.53 -3.68 17.81
N GLY A 119 16.75 -4.11 17.44
CA GLY A 119 17.30 -5.41 17.83
C GLY A 119 17.50 -5.55 19.35
N GLY A 120 17.92 -4.47 20.02
CA GLY A 120 18.07 -4.47 21.47
C GLY A 120 16.76 -4.73 22.23
N GLY A 121 15.68 -4.08 21.79
CA GLY A 121 14.33 -4.29 22.34
C GLY A 121 13.78 -5.67 22.01
N ALA A 122 13.90 -6.09 20.75
CA ALA A 122 13.45 -7.42 20.31
C ALA A 122 14.12 -8.56 21.08
N VAL A 123 15.43 -8.45 21.36
CA VAL A 123 16.15 -9.46 22.16
C VAL A 123 15.71 -9.45 23.63
N GLN A 124 15.40 -8.29 24.20
CA GLN A 124 14.88 -8.18 25.57
C GLN A 124 13.48 -8.80 25.67
N ASP A 125 12.59 -8.51 24.73
CA ASP A 125 11.25 -9.06 24.67
C ASP A 125 11.26 -10.59 24.46
N LEU A 126 12.13 -11.08 23.57
CA LEU A 126 12.34 -12.51 23.38
C LEU A 126 12.89 -13.21 24.63
N LYS A 127 13.78 -12.55 25.39
CA LYS A 127 14.31 -13.08 26.66
C LYS A 127 13.26 -13.08 27.76
N ALA A 128 12.48 -12.01 27.88
CA ALA A 128 11.39 -11.90 28.85
C ALA A 128 10.27 -12.93 28.58
N SER A 129 9.96 -13.16 27.30
CA SER A 129 8.91 -14.07 26.86
C SER A 129 9.38 -15.52 26.65
N ARG A 130 10.69 -15.80 26.84
CA ARG A 130 11.31 -17.14 26.71
C ARG A 130 10.68 -18.21 27.61
N ARG A 131 9.93 -17.80 28.63
CA ARG A 131 9.21 -18.70 29.55
C ARG A 131 7.93 -19.28 28.94
N SER A 132 7.40 -18.69 27.88
CA SER A 132 6.23 -19.18 27.13
C SER A 132 6.67 -19.82 25.81
N ARG A 133 6.75 -21.16 25.75
CA ARG A 133 7.09 -21.89 24.51
C ARG A 133 6.13 -21.57 23.36
N GLY A 134 4.88 -21.22 23.68
CA GLY A 134 3.88 -20.80 22.70
C GLY A 134 4.23 -19.49 22.00
N PHE A 135 4.82 -18.52 22.71
CA PHE A 135 5.15 -17.21 22.15
C PHE A 135 6.18 -17.32 21.01
N LEU A 136 7.24 -18.11 21.22
CA LEU A 136 8.28 -18.28 20.21
C LEU A 136 7.74 -18.94 18.94
N GLY A 137 6.82 -19.90 19.07
CA GLY A 137 6.13 -20.51 17.94
C GLY A 137 5.35 -19.51 17.10
N HIS A 138 4.60 -18.60 17.74
CA HIS A 138 3.83 -17.56 17.04
C HIS A 138 4.75 -16.55 16.35
N VAL A 139 5.87 -16.15 16.97
CA VAL A 139 6.85 -15.23 16.37
C VAL A 139 7.47 -15.83 15.11
N VAL A 140 7.90 -17.09 15.17
CA VAL A 140 8.47 -17.79 14.01
C VAL A 140 7.42 -17.95 12.91
N LEU A 141 6.20 -18.35 13.26
CA LEU A 141 5.13 -18.54 12.28
C LEU A 141 4.74 -17.22 11.60
N ALA A 142 4.66 -16.11 12.35
CA ALA A 142 4.40 -14.79 11.79
C ALA A 142 5.52 -14.32 10.85
N GLY A 143 6.79 -14.57 11.21
CA GLY A 143 7.94 -14.27 10.36
C GLY A 143 7.92 -15.06 9.05
N LEU A 144 7.66 -16.37 9.12
CA LEU A 144 7.56 -17.23 7.93
C LEU A 144 6.37 -16.85 7.04
N ALA A 145 5.21 -16.58 7.63
CA ALA A 145 4.02 -16.13 6.90
C ALA A 145 4.29 -14.80 6.18
N SER A 146 4.98 -13.86 6.84
CA SER A 146 5.36 -12.58 6.24
C SER A 146 6.33 -12.75 5.07
N ALA A 147 7.38 -13.57 5.24
CA ALA A 147 8.34 -13.86 4.18
C ALA A 147 7.66 -14.53 2.97
N PHE A 148 6.76 -15.49 3.23
CA PHE A 148 5.97 -16.14 2.19
C PHE A 148 5.08 -15.15 1.44
N ALA A 149 4.40 -14.24 2.17
CA ALA A 149 3.55 -13.21 1.56
C ALA A 149 4.33 -12.28 0.62
N ILE A 150 5.53 -11.85 1.01
CA ILE A 150 6.38 -10.97 0.19
C ILE A 150 6.84 -11.70 -1.09
N ILE A 151 7.24 -12.97 -0.98
CA ILE A 151 7.64 -13.78 -2.13
C ILE A 151 6.45 -13.99 -3.07
N ALA A 152 5.29 -14.38 -2.55
CA ALA A 152 4.07 -14.57 -3.32
C ALA A 152 3.64 -13.28 -4.03
N PHE A 153 3.74 -12.14 -3.35
CA PHE A 153 3.49 -10.82 -3.94
C PHE A 153 4.45 -10.52 -5.09
N GLY A 154 5.75 -10.80 -4.92
CA GLY A 154 6.74 -10.64 -5.99
C GLY A 154 6.42 -11.51 -7.22
N TYR A 155 6.00 -12.76 -7.02
CA TYR A 155 5.56 -13.62 -8.13
C TYR A 155 4.29 -13.12 -8.82
N SER A 156 3.36 -12.51 -8.08
CA SER A 156 2.16 -11.87 -8.63
C SER A 156 2.53 -10.73 -9.58
N LEU A 157 3.44 -9.84 -9.15
CA LEU A 157 3.95 -8.75 -9.98
C LEU A 157 4.70 -9.24 -11.24
N GLN A 158 5.28 -10.44 -11.19
CA GLN A 158 5.99 -11.03 -12.32
C GLN A 158 5.04 -11.64 -13.37
N ARG A 159 3.92 -12.23 -12.95
CA ARG A 159 3.01 -12.98 -13.83
C ARG A 159 1.76 -12.21 -14.26
N SER A 160 1.48 -11.06 -13.67
CA SER A 160 0.32 -10.25 -14.02
C SER A 160 0.70 -8.77 -14.07
N ASP A 161 0.08 -8.03 -14.98
CA ASP A 161 0.19 -6.57 -14.98
C ASP A 161 -0.28 -6.01 -13.65
N VAL A 162 0.40 -4.97 -13.18
CA VAL A 162 0.12 -4.28 -11.90
C VAL A 162 -1.33 -3.81 -11.80
N VAL A 163 -2.01 -3.65 -12.95
CA VAL A 163 -3.42 -3.29 -13.06
C VAL A 163 -4.36 -4.38 -12.49
N ILE A 164 -3.97 -5.66 -12.49
CA ILE A 164 -4.75 -6.77 -11.89
C ILE A 164 -4.34 -7.02 -10.43
N VAL A 165 -3.06 -6.82 -10.12
CA VAL A 165 -2.50 -7.08 -8.79
C VAL A 165 -2.87 -5.98 -7.80
N SER A 166 -2.93 -4.72 -8.24
CA SER A 166 -3.25 -3.57 -7.38
C SER A 166 -4.63 -3.70 -6.72
N PRO A 167 -5.72 -4.05 -7.43
CA PRO A 167 -7.03 -4.26 -6.81
C PRO A 167 -7.05 -5.37 -5.75
N ILE A 168 -6.29 -6.46 -5.97
CA ILE A 168 -6.21 -7.59 -5.02
C ILE A 168 -5.44 -7.19 -3.76
N VAL A 169 -4.39 -6.38 -3.88
CA VAL A 169 -3.64 -5.92 -2.70
C VAL A 169 -4.41 -4.84 -1.95
N SER A 170 -5.23 -4.06 -2.65
CA SER A 170 -6.09 -3.04 -2.06
C SER A 170 -7.17 -3.60 -1.11
N ILE A 171 -7.49 -4.90 -1.15
CA ILE A 171 -8.38 -5.53 -0.16
C ILE A 171 -7.67 -5.95 1.13
N ASN A 172 -6.34 -5.85 1.22
CA ASN A 172 -5.58 -6.20 2.43
C ASN A 172 -6.13 -5.54 3.71
N PRO A 173 -6.48 -4.25 3.75
CA PRO A 173 -7.04 -3.63 4.94
C PRO A 173 -8.34 -4.28 5.43
N LEU A 174 -9.20 -4.76 4.50
CA LEU A 174 -10.43 -5.47 4.83
C LEU A 174 -10.14 -6.83 5.48
N ILE A 175 -9.20 -7.58 4.91
CA ILE A 175 -8.78 -8.88 5.45
C ILE A 175 -8.12 -8.69 6.82
N THR A 176 -7.25 -7.70 6.98
CA THR A 176 -6.62 -7.35 8.26
C THR A 176 -7.68 -7.01 9.31
N LEU A 177 -8.69 -6.21 8.97
CA LEU A 177 -9.77 -5.86 9.89
C LEU A 177 -10.60 -7.09 10.30
N LEU A 178 -10.96 -7.95 9.35
CA LEU A 178 -11.71 -9.17 9.63
C LEU A 178 -10.93 -10.09 10.57
N LEU A 179 -9.64 -10.29 10.31
CA LEU A 179 -8.77 -11.08 11.19
C LEU A 179 -8.62 -10.42 12.56
N ALA A 180 -8.47 -9.10 12.64
CA ALA A 180 -8.42 -8.39 13.92
C ALA A 180 -9.70 -8.57 14.74
N GLN A 181 -10.88 -8.56 14.11
CA GLN A 181 -12.14 -8.83 14.80
C GLN A 181 -12.24 -10.27 15.32
N VAL A 182 -11.77 -11.25 14.54
CA VAL A 182 -11.81 -12.67 14.93
C VAL A 182 -10.82 -12.98 16.04
N PHE A 183 -9.59 -12.45 15.96
CA PHE A 183 -8.48 -12.81 16.84
C PHE A 183 -8.23 -11.82 18.00
N LEU A 184 -8.64 -10.55 17.88
CA LEU A 184 -8.45 -9.50 18.89
C LEU A 184 -9.76 -8.80 19.33
N PRO A 185 -10.88 -9.52 19.58
CA PRO A 185 -12.18 -8.91 19.91
C PRO A 185 -12.19 -8.05 21.18
N GLY A 186 -11.12 -8.03 21.98
CA GLY A 186 -11.00 -7.29 23.24
C GLY A 186 -10.07 -6.07 23.23
N LEU A 187 -9.32 -5.79 22.15
CA LEU A 187 -8.35 -4.67 22.12
C LEU A 187 -8.89 -3.39 21.48
N GLU A 188 -9.89 -3.47 20.61
CA GLU A 188 -10.49 -2.30 19.95
C GLU A 188 -11.95 -2.10 20.38
N ARG A 189 -12.25 -0.94 20.97
CA ARG A 189 -13.63 -0.49 21.11
C ARG A 189 -14.14 -0.07 19.74
N VAL A 190 -14.82 -0.97 19.04
CA VAL A 190 -15.45 -0.69 17.74
C VAL A 190 -16.56 0.35 17.94
N THR A 191 -16.22 1.62 17.81
CA THR A 191 -17.19 2.72 17.86
C THR A 191 -17.84 2.90 16.49
N LYS A 192 -19.08 3.41 16.45
CA LYS A 192 -19.79 3.71 15.19
C LYS A 192 -18.98 4.62 14.26
N GLN A 193 -18.12 5.47 14.81
CA GLN A 193 -17.24 6.35 14.05
C GLN A 193 -16.08 5.60 13.38
N VAL A 194 -15.45 4.64 14.05
CA VAL A 194 -14.42 3.78 13.44
C VAL A 194 -15.03 3.02 12.27
N VAL A 195 -16.21 2.42 12.46
CA VAL A 195 -16.93 1.73 11.38
C VAL A 195 -17.21 2.65 10.20
N ALA A 196 -17.72 3.87 10.45
CA ALA A 196 -18.00 4.83 9.39
C ALA A 196 -16.72 5.27 8.63
N GLY A 197 -15.63 5.57 9.35
CA GLY A 197 -14.35 5.95 8.75
C GLY A 197 -13.72 4.81 7.93
N THR A 198 -13.83 3.57 8.43
CA THR A 198 -13.41 2.38 7.69
C THR A 198 -14.24 2.18 6.42
N LEU A 199 -15.56 2.28 6.48
CA LEU A 199 -16.42 2.15 5.30
C LEU A 199 -16.13 3.22 4.25
N LEU A 200 -15.90 4.47 4.68
CA LEU A 200 -15.51 5.56 3.79
C LEU A 200 -14.14 5.31 3.14
N THR A 201 -13.19 4.77 3.91
CA THR A 201 -11.87 4.37 3.40
C THR A 201 -12.00 3.29 2.33
N VAL A 202 -12.80 2.25 2.58
CA VAL A 202 -13.04 1.15 1.64
C VAL A 202 -13.72 1.66 0.37
N ALA A 203 -14.72 2.54 0.50
CA ALA A 203 -15.37 3.17 -0.65
C ALA A 203 -14.37 3.97 -1.49
N GLY A 204 -13.48 4.76 -0.86
CA GLY A 204 -12.41 5.47 -1.55
C GLY A 204 -11.46 4.53 -2.31
N VAL A 205 -11.08 3.41 -1.71
CA VAL A 205 -10.25 2.38 -2.37
C VAL A 205 -10.95 1.79 -3.60
N VAL A 206 -12.25 1.49 -3.53
CA VAL A 206 -13.02 1.00 -4.67
C VAL A 206 -13.02 2.02 -5.82
N VAL A 207 -13.19 3.31 -5.50
CA VAL A 207 -13.13 4.39 -6.50
C VAL A 207 -11.74 4.48 -7.15
N VAL A 208 -10.65 4.34 -6.37
CA VAL A 208 -9.29 4.28 -6.92
C VAL A 208 -9.12 3.10 -7.87
N ILE A 209 -9.61 1.92 -7.49
CA ILE A 209 -9.52 0.71 -8.32
C ILE A 209 -10.23 0.94 -9.66
N VAL A 210 -11.47 1.42 -9.64
CA VAL A 210 -12.24 1.68 -10.87
C VAL A 210 -11.50 2.69 -11.75
N GLY A 211 -10.97 3.76 -11.16
CA GLY A 211 -10.21 4.78 -11.87
C GLY A 211 -8.92 4.26 -12.50
N SER A 212 -8.25 3.31 -11.84
CA SER A 212 -7.01 2.70 -12.33
C SER A 212 -7.21 1.70 -13.48
N THR A 213 -8.45 1.26 -13.72
CA THR A 213 -8.80 0.30 -14.78
C THR A 213 -9.38 0.94 -16.04
N MET A 214 -9.54 2.27 -16.05
CA MET A 214 -10.03 3.05 -17.22
C MET A 214 -8.88 3.61 -18.05
#